data_AF-A0A7K4HL66-F1
#
_entry.id   AF-A0A7K4HL66-F1
#
_cell.length_a   1.000
_cell.length_b   1.000
_cell.length_c   1.000
_cell.angle_alpha   90.00
_cell.angle_beta   90.00
_cell.angle_gamma   90.00
#
_symmetry.space_group_name_H-M   'P 1'
#
loop_
_entity.id
_entity.type
_entity.pdbx_description
1 polymer ?
#
loop_
_entity_poly.entity_id
_entity_poly.type
_entity_poly.pdbx_seq_one_letter_code
_entity_poly.pdbx_strand_id
1 'polypeptide(L)'
;MIADRARFRSSRKIERVTGLRLPDRVFNTAFLEAVAPAMGNRALDAHVREQLLNIHRDFLACTCRDNPNCGCPERKFAKTIVEYRETGLDHRQISETILEEYGIEVFPADILSFLEESVHVLEVIREVARIEGRTDLMKETDRHIKNVER
;
A
#
# COMPACT_ATOMS: atom_id res chain seq x y z
N MET A 1 -11.06 0.97 -2.38
CA MET A 1 -9.65 1.18 -2.77
C MET A 1 -8.85 -0.10 -2.53
N ILE A 2 -7.70 -0.30 -3.19
CA ILE A 2 -6.89 -1.52 -2.99
C ILE A 2 -6.45 -1.74 -1.53
N ALA A 3 -6.31 -0.65 -0.76
CA ALA A 3 -6.06 -0.71 0.68
C ALA A 3 -7.12 -1.50 1.47
N ASP A 4 -8.38 -1.50 1.03
CA ASP A 4 -9.47 -2.25 1.70
C ASP A 4 -9.32 -3.77 1.55
N ARG A 5 -8.54 -4.21 0.56
CA ARG A 5 -8.23 -5.62 0.28
C ARG A 5 -7.02 -6.12 1.07
N ALA A 6 -6.22 -5.22 1.63
CA ALA A 6 -5.02 -5.55 2.39
C ALA A 6 -5.35 -6.26 3.72
N ARG A 7 -4.72 -7.42 3.95
CA ARG A 7 -4.86 -8.21 5.17
C ARG A 7 -3.49 -8.56 5.75
N PHE A 8 -3.31 -8.41 7.06
CA PHE A 8 -2.05 -8.77 7.71
C PHE A 8 -2.07 -10.24 8.14
N ARG A 9 -1.16 -11.03 7.58
CA ARG A 9 -1.12 -12.49 7.72
C ARG A 9 -0.95 -12.95 9.16
N SER A 10 -0.13 -12.23 9.93
CA SER A 10 0.32 -12.65 11.27
C SER A 10 -0.55 -12.13 12.42
N SER A 11 -1.73 -11.56 12.15
CA SER A 11 -2.59 -10.91 13.15
C SER A 11 -2.89 -11.80 14.37
N ARG A 12 -3.33 -13.04 14.12
CA ARG A 12 -3.61 -14.04 15.19
C ARG A 12 -2.36 -14.53 15.92
N LYS A 13 -1.18 -14.46 15.29
CA LYS A 13 0.10 -14.82 15.93
C LYS A 13 0.50 -13.71 16.89
N ILE A 14 0.36 -12.44 16.49
CA ILE A 14 0.65 -11.27 17.34
C ILE A 14 -0.24 -11.27 18.58
N GLU A 15 -1.55 -11.46 18.41
CA GLU A 15 -2.50 -11.44 19.53
C GLU A 15 -2.17 -12.49 20.59
N ARG A 16 -1.82 -13.71 20.18
CA ARG A 16 -1.44 -14.80 21.10
C ARG A 16 -0.14 -14.52 21.87
N VAL A 17 0.83 -13.85 21.24
CA VAL A 17 2.16 -13.63 21.81
C VAL A 17 2.20 -12.37 22.68
N THR A 18 1.50 -11.33 22.26
CA THR A 18 1.60 -10.00 22.86
C THR A 18 0.40 -9.63 23.73
N GLY A 19 -0.72 -10.34 23.61
CA GLY A 19 -2.02 -9.97 24.18
C GLY A 19 -2.67 -8.75 23.50
N LEU A 20 -2.02 -8.14 22.52
CA LEU A 20 -2.55 -7.00 21.76
C LEU A 20 -3.43 -7.51 20.62
N ARG A 21 -4.71 -7.11 20.64
CA ARG A 21 -5.62 -7.42 19.54
C ARG A 21 -5.27 -6.58 18.31
N LEU A 22 -4.78 -7.25 17.28
CA LEU A 22 -4.46 -6.65 16.00
C LEU A 22 -5.48 -7.15 14.96
N PRO A 23 -6.32 -6.29 14.38
CA PRO A 23 -7.22 -6.68 13.29
C PRO A 23 -6.45 -7.23 12.10
N ASP A 24 -7.13 -7.99 11.23
CA ASP A 24 -6.54 -8.44 9.97
C ASP A 24 -6.46 -7.31 8.93
N ARG A 25 -7.40 -6.37 8.91
CA ARG A 25 -7.36 -5.25 7.95
C ARG A 25 -6.28 -4.23 8.32
N VAL A 26 -5.28 -4.09 7.46
CA VAL A 26 -4.08 -3.26 7.69
C VAL A 26 -4.40 -1.77 7.85
N PHE A 27 -5.31 -1.25 7.04
CA PHE A 27 -5.59 0.18 6.98
C PHE A 27 -6.88 0.58 7.72
N ASN A 28 -7.24 -0.15 8.78
CA ASN A 28 -8.26 0.32 9.70
C ASN A 28 -7.62 1.01 10.91
N THR A 29 -8.38 1.89 11.57
CA THR A 29 -7.92 2.66 12.74
C THR A 29 -7.27 1.79 13.82
N ALA A 30 -7.94 0.69 14.19
CA ALA A 30 -7.45 -0.19 15.24
C ALA A 30 -6.12 -0.88 14.90
N PHE A 31 -5.87 -1.22 13.63
CA PHE A 31 -4.58 -1.75 13.20
C PHE A 31 -3.52 -0.65 13.24
N LEU A 32 -3.79 0.49 12.60
CA LEU A 32 -2.82 1.57 12.46
C LEU A 32 -2.34 2.09 13.82
N GLU A 33 -3.25 2.17 14.80
CA GLU A 33 -2.93 2.55 16.18
C GLU A 33 -2.17 1.45 16.95
N ALA A 34 -2.40 0.18 16.62
CA ALA A 34 -1.74 -0.95 17.26
C ALA A 34 -0.32 -1.24 16.75
N VAL A 35 0.07 -0.73 15.57
CA VAL A 35 1.40 -0.97 14.97
C VAL A 35 2.53 -0.51 15.90
N ALA A 36 2.50 0.73 16.38
CA ALA A 36 3.57 1.28 17.22
C ALA A 36 3.75 0.53 18.56
N PRO A 37 2.69 0.25 19.35
CA PRO A 37 2.78 -0.61 20.53
C PRO A 37 3.26 -2.03 20.22
N ALA A 38 2.79 -2.64 19.13
CA ALA A 38 3.15 -4.01 18.78
C ALA A 38 4.66 -4.13 18.49
N MET A 39 5.24 -3.22 17.71
CA MET A 39 6.68 -3.22 17.38
C MET A 39 7.61 -3.16 18.60
N GLY A 40 7.17 -2.52 19.68
CA GLY A 40 7.94 -2.43 20.93
C GLY A 40 7.99 -3.73 21.75
N ASN A 41 7.12 -4.71 21.43
CA ASN A 41 7.00 -5.92 22.24
C ASN A 41 8.14 -6.91 21.95
N ARG A 42 8.98 -7.21 22.95
CA ARG A 42 10.15 -8.11 22.82
C ARG A 42 9.80 -9.57 22.49
N ALA A 43 8.58 -10.02 22.77
CA ALA A 43 8.16 -11.38 22.50
C ALA A 43 7.86 -11.64 21.01
N LEU A 44 7.72 -10.59 20.18
CA LEU A 44 7.52 -10.75 18.75
C LEU A 44 8.75 -11.34 18.05
N ASP A 45 8.46 -12.31 17.19
CA ASP A 45 9.35 -12.85 16.16
C ASP A 45 10.02 -11.72 15.37
N ALA A 46 11.33 -11.84 15.14
CA ALA A 46 12.13 -10.81 14.49
C ALA A 46 11.60 -10.45 13.10
N HIS A 47 11.14 -11.44 12.31
CA HIS A 47 10.62 -11.19 10.98
C HIS A 47 9.30 -10.41 11.02
N VAL A 48 8.39 -10.76 11.94
CA VAL A 48 7.12 -10.03 12.11
C VAL A 48 7.36 -8.61 12.63
N ARG A 49 8.35 -8.43 13.52
CA ARG A 49 8.73 -7.09 13.98
C ARG A 49 9.23 -6.23 12.83
N GLU A 50 10.06 -6.79 11.95
CA GLU A 50 10.58 -6.10 10.77
C GLU A 50 9.45 -5.68 9.82
N GLN A 51 8.47 -6.56 9.57
CA GLN A 51 7.29 -6.24 8.77
C GLN A 51 6.49 -5.06 9.33
N LEU A 52 6.28 -5.03 10.65
CA LEU A 52 5.61 -3.91 11.29
C LEU A 52 6.44 -2.61 11.22
N LEU A 53 7.77 -2.71 11.34
CA LEU A 53 8.68 -1.57 11.19
C LEU A 53 8.62 -0.99 9.78
N ASN A 54 8.58 -1.85 8.75
CA ASN A 54 8.39 -1.42 7.37
C ASN A 54 7.04 -0.72 7.18
N ILE A 55 5.95 -1.28 7.70
CA ILE A 55 4.62 -0.61 7.67
C ILE A 55 4.69 0.77 8.33
N HIS A 56 5.35 0.88 9.49
CA HIS A 56 5.46 2.15 10.20
C HIS A 56 6.27 3.19 9.42
N ARG A 57 7.45 2.80 8.93
CA ARG A 57 8.33 3.69 8.17
C ARG A 57 7.67 4.14 6.86
N ASP A 58 7.11 3.21 6.12
CA ASP A 58 6.76 3.46 4.72
C ASP A 58 5.34 4.04 4.62
N PHE A 59 4.38 3.57 5.42
CA PHE A 59 2.98 4.02 5.35
C PHE A 59 2.60 5.05 6.42
N LEU A 60 3.10 4.94 7.65
CA LEU A 60 2.66 5.78 8.77
C LEU A 60 3.48 7.08 8.96
N ALA A 61 4.64 7.22 8.30
CA ALA A 61 5.46 8.42 8.40
C ALA A 61 4.83 9.64 7.70
N CYS A 62 4.07 10.46 8.42
CA CYS A 62 3.53 11.74 7.94
C CYS A 62 3.38 12.76 9.07
N THR A 63 3.35 14.04 8.71
CA THR A 63 3.20 15.17 9.65
C THR A 63 1.75 15.63 9.81
N CYS A 64 0.78 14.87 9.28
CA CYS A 64 -0.63 15.20 9.38
C CYS A 64 -1.11 15.18 10.84
N ARG A 65 -2.01 16.10 11.18
CA ARG A 65 -2.59 16.21 12.53
C ARG A 65 -3.27 14.91 12.99
N ASP A 66 -4.00 14.27 12.08
CA ASP A 66 -4.80 13.08 12.39
C ASP A 66 -4.04 11.77 12.13
N ASN A 67 -2.70 11.79 12.07
CA ASN A 67 -1.88 10.59 11.94
C ASN A 67 -2.19 9.60 13.10
N PRO A 68 -2.53 8.33 12.82
CA PRO A 68 -2.44 7.62 11.54
C PRO A 68 -3.70 7.55 10.69
N ASN A 69 -4.81 8.15 11.14
CA ASN A 69 -6.12 8.12 10.50
C ASN A 69 -6.32 9.24 9.45
N CYS A 70 -5.25 9.81 8.90
CA CYS A 70 -5.30 10.93 7.96
C CYS A 70 -5.53 10.52 6.49
N GLY A 71 -5.62 9.23 6.18
CA GLY A 71 -5.73 8.71 4.81
C GLY A 71 -4.40 8.62 4.04
N CYS A 72 -3.29 9.07 4.63
CA CYS A 72 -1.96 8.92 4.02
C CYS A 72 -1.52 7.45 3.89
N PRO A 73 -1.73 6.57 4.88
CA PRO A 73 -1.32 5.17 4.77
C PRO A 73 -1.90 4.47 3.53
N GLU A 74 -3.19 4.63 3.28
CA GLU A 74 -3.91 4.04 2.15
C GLU A 74 -3.39 4.57 0.80
N ARG A 75 -3.17 5.90 0.73
CA ARG A 75 -2.63 6.55 -0.49
C ARG A 75 -1.21 6.11 -0.78
N LYS A 76 -0.37 6.01 0.25
CA LYS A 76 1.01 5.54 0.11
C LYS A 76 1.05 4.07 -0.31
N PHE A 77 0.20 3.23 0.27
CA PHE A 77 0.08 1.84 -0.14
C PHE A 77 -0.33 1.68 -1.61
N ALA A 78 -1.36 2.41 -2.05
CA ALA A 78 -1.77 2.44 -3.44
C ALA A 78 -0.63 2.93 -4.37
N LYS A 79 0.08 3.98 -3.95
CA LYS A 79 1.25 4.51 -4.66
C LYS A 79 2.38 3.47 -4.77
N THR A 80 2.70 2.76 -3.69
CA THR A 80 3.74 1.72 -3.68
C THR A 80 3.44 0.61 -4.69
N ILE A 81 2.17 0.22 -4.86
CA ILE A 81 1.77 -0.77 -5.87
C ILE A 81 2.03 -0.26 -7.29
N VAL A 82 1.69 1.00 -7.57
CA VAL A 82 1.99 1.63 -8.86
C VAL A 82 3.50 1.70 -9.08
N GLU A 83 4.28 2.13 -8.08
CA GLU A 83 5.74 2.23 -8.17
C GLU A 83 6.40 0.87 -8.43
N TYR A 84 5.98 -0.20 -7.74
CA TYR A 84 6.49 -1.54 -8.05
C TYR A 84 6.15 -1.96 -9.48
N ARG A 85 4.94 -1.67 -9.96
CA ARG A 85 4.58 -1.96 -11.35
C ARG A 85 5.48 -1.21 -12.33
N GLU A 86 5.74 0.07 -12.08
CA GLU A 86 6.61 0.89 -12.93
C GLU A 86 8.07 0.42 -12.93
N THR A 87 8.53 -0.24 -11.86
CA THR A 87 9.85 -0.89 -11.83
C THR A 87 9.92 -2.20 -12.61
N GLY A 88 8.79 -2.69 -13.11
CA GLY A 88 8.70 -3.86 -13.99
C GLY A 88 8.17 -5.13 -13.34
N LEU A 89 7.71 -5.08 -12.08
CA LEU A 89 7.08 -6.23 -11.44
C LEU A 89 5.69 -6.48 -12.03
N ASP A 90 5.35 -7.75 -12.23
CA ASP A 90 3.97 -8.15 -12.53
C ASP A 90 3.10 -8.21 -11.25
N HIS A 91 1.78 -8.28 -11.42
CA HIS A 91 0.81 -8.29 -10.31
C HIS A 91 1.01 -9.43 -9.30
N ARG A 92 1.59 -10.58 -9.71
CA ARG A 92 1.92 -11.70 -8.81
C ARG A 92 3.20 -11.40 -8.03
N GLN A 93 4.22 -10.91 -8.71
CA GLN A 93 5.46 -10.48 -8.07
C GLN A 93 5.21 -9.37 -7.05
N ILE A 94 4.37 -8.38 -7.39
CA ILE A 94 3.94 -7.33 -6.45
C ILE A 94 3.27 -7.94 -5.21
N SER A 95 2.37 -8.91 -5.40
CA SER A 95 1.72 -9.61 -4.28
C SER A 95 2.73 -10.32 -3.38
N GLU A 96 3.73 -10.98 -3.95
CA GLU A 96 4.78 -11.70 -3.23
C GLU A 96 5.70 -10.73 -2.47
N THR A 97 6.14 -9.64 -3.11
CA THR A 97 6.97 -8.60 -2.48
C THR A 97 6.23 -7.92 -1.32
N ILE A 98 4.96 -7.58 -1.49
CA ILE A 98 4.16 -6.96 -0.42
C ILE A 98 3.99 -7.91 0.78
N LEU A 99 3.81 -9.20 0.50
CA LEU A 99 3.71 -10.22 1.54
C LEU A 99 5.03 -10.38 2.30
N GLU A 100 6.16 -10.39 1.58
CA GLU A 100 7.48 -10.55 2.17
C GLU A 100 7.87 -9.33 3.03
N GLU A 101 7.79 -8.13 2.46
CA GLU A 101 8.27 -6.90 3.10
C GLU A 101 7.37 -6.43 4.24
N TYR A 102 6.05 -6.58 4.10
CA TYR A 102 5.08 -5.99 5.04
C TYR A 102 4.21 -7.03 5.74
N GLY A 103 4.26 -8.31 5.36
CA GLY A 103 3.33 -9.31 5.90
C GLY A 103 1.89 -9.09 5.47
N ILE A 104 1.68 -8.32 4.40
CA ILE A 104 0.37 -7.95 3.87
C ILE A 104 0.00 -8.89 2.72
N GLU A 105 -1.12 -9.57 2.86
CA GLU A 105 -1.79 -10.36 1.84
C GLU A 105 -2.74 -9.45 1.04
N VAL A 106 -2.47 -9.33 -0.27
CA VAL A 106 -3.38 -8.77 -1.28
C VAL A 106 -3.43 -9.74 -2.43
N PHE A 107 -4.62 -10.05 -2.96
CA PHE A 107 -4.70 -11.00 -4.06
C PHE A 107 -4.13 -10.40 -5.36
N PRO A 108 -3.40 -11.18 -6.18
CA PRO A 108 -2.90 -10.72 -7.47
C PRO A 108 -4.00 -10.16 -8.39
N ALA A 109 -5.22 -10.70 -8.32
CA ALA A 109 -6.36 -10.20 -9.08
C ALA A 109 -6.81 -8.81 -8.63
N ASP A 110 -6.80 -8.52 -7.32
CA ASP A 110 -7.12 -7.18 -6.80
C ASP A 110 -6.07 -6.15 -7.25
N ILE A 111 -4.80 -6.55 -7.30
CA ILE A 111 -3.70 -5.71 -7.82
C ILE A 111 -3.90 -5.43 -9.31
N LEU A 112 -4.18 -6.47 -10.10
CA LEU A 112 -4.42 -6.31 -11.54
C LEU A 112 -5.57 -5.32 -11.80
N SER A 113 -6.73 -5.52 -11.17
CA SER A 113 -7.87 -4.62 -11.33
C SER A 113 -7.55 -3.19 -10.88
N PHE A 114 -6.80 -3.01 -9.80
CA PHE A 114 -6.37 -1.68 -9.36
C PHE A 114 -5.44 -0.98 -10.37
N LEU A 115 -4.51 -1.72 -10.99
CA LEU A 115 -3.61 -1.16 -12.01
C LEU A 115 -4.39 -0.78 -13.27
N GLU A 116 -5.34 -1.61 -13.71
CA GLU A 116 -6.25 -1.30 -14.83
C GLU A 116 -7.07 -0.04 -14.55
N GLU A 117 -7.70 0.06 -13.37
CA GLU A 117 -8.42 1.26 -12.95
C GLU A 117 -7.50 2.50 -12.92
N SER A 118 -6.25 2.33 -12.48
CA SER A 118 -5.26 3.42 -12.43
C SER A 118 -4.90 3.93 -13.83
N VAL A 119 -4.75 3.02 -14.81
CA VAL A 119 -4.53 3.41 -16.22
C VAL A 119 -5.71 4.22 -16.73
N HIS A 120 -6.96 3.78 -16.51
CA HIS A 120 -8.14 4.53 -16.94
C HIS A 120 -8.21 5.93 -16.31
N VAL A 121 -7.87 6.07 -15.04
CA VAL A 121 -7.78 7.39 -14.39
C VAL A 121 -6.72 8.27 -15.06
N LEU A 122 -5.54 7.72 -15.37
CA LEU A 122 -4.50 8.44 -16.10
C LEU A 122 -4.97 8.83 -17.51
N GLU A 123 -5.67 7.97 -18.24
CA GLU A 123 -6.22 8.30 -19.56
C GLU A 123 -7.18 9.49 -19.50
N VAL A 124 -8.03 9.55 -18.46
CA VAL A 124 -8.93 10.70 -18.22
C VAL A 124 -8.13 11.97 -17.90
N ILE A 125 -7.09 11.87 -17.06
CA ILE A 125 -6.21 13.02 -16.76
C ILE A 125 -5.53 13.54 -18.03
N ARG A 126 -5.05 12.64 -18.90
CA ARG A 126 -4.46 13.00 -20.19
C ARG A 126 -5.45 13.73 -21.09
N GLU A 127 -6.71 13.30 -21.12
CA GLU A 127 -7.75 13.94 -21.92
C GLU A 127 -8.04 15.37 -21.43
N VAL A 128 -8.21 15.54 -20.13
CA VAL A 128 -8.39 16.86 -19.51
C VAL A 128 -7.18 17.74 -19.79
N ALA A 129 -5.96 17.21 -19.63
CA ALA A 129 -4.73 17.93 -19.93
C ALA A 129 -4.67 18.39 -21.40
N ARG A 130 -5.15 17.58 -22.34
CA ARG A 130 -5.22 17.93 -23.77
C ARG A 130 -6.17 19.09 -24.02
N ILE A 131 -7.38 19.03 -23.44
CA ILE A 131 -8.39 20.10 -23.56
C ILE A 131 -7.84 21.42 -23.00
N GLU A 132 -7.14 21.34 -21.87
CA GLU A 132 -6.53 22.49 -21.19
C GLU A 132 -5.19 22.95 -21.81
N GLY A 133 -4.73 22.31 -22.89
CA GLY A 133 -3.45 22.64 -23.54
C GLY A 133 -2.19 22.37 -22.70
N ARG A 134 -2.28 21.55 -21.66
CA ARG A 134 -1.19 21.22 -20.72
C ARG A 134 -0.31 20.09 -21.27
N THR A 135 0.54 20.42 -22.24
CA THR A 135 1.39 19.42 -22.93
C THR A 135 2.36 18.67 -22.02
N ASP A 136 2.85 19.29 -20.95
CA ASP A 136 3.78 18.63 -20.03
C ASP A 136 3.07 17.54 -19.22
N LEU A 137 1.87 17.83 -18.74
CA LEU A 137 1.03 16.87 -18.03
C LEU A 137 0.61 15.72 -18.94
N MET A 138 0.33 16.00 -20.23
CA MET A 138 0.05 14.93 -21.21
C MET A 138 1.23 13.96 -21.35
N LYS A 139 2.45 14.48 -21.53
CA LYS A 139 3.67 13.66 -21.66
C LYS A 139 3.95 12.84 -20.41
N GLU A 140 3.77 13.44 -19.24
CA GLU A 140 3.94 12.75 -17.96
C GLU A 140 2.93 11.61 -17.82
N THR A 141 1.67 11.87 -18.14
CA THR A 141 0.60 10.88 -18.06
C THR A 141 0.82 9.73 -19.04
N ASP A 142 1.22 10.01 -20.29
CA ASP A 142 1.57 8.99 -21.28
C ASP A 142 2.75 8.11 -20.82
N ARG A 143 3.71 8.69 -20.10
CA ARG A 143 4.84 7.92 -19.54
C ARG A 143 4.36 6.96 -18.45
N HIS A 144 3.52 7.42 -17.52
CA HIS A 144 2.99 6.59 -16.45
C HIS A 144 2.09 5.47 -16.99
N ILE A 145 1.19 5.76 -17.95
CA ILE A 145 0.36 4.74 -18.62
C ILE A 145 1.26 3.62 -19.20
N LYS A 146 2.27 3.98 -19.99
CA LYS A 146 3.18 3.00 -20.60
C LYS A 146 3.93 2.16 -19.58
N ASN A 147 4.29 2.73 -18.43
CA ASN A 147 5.01 2.01 -17.37
C ASN A 147 4.09 1.08 -16.58
N VAL A 148 2.81 1.42 -16.45
CA VAL A 148 1.84 0.60 -15.73
C VAL A 148 1.29 -0.54 -16.59
N GLU A 149 1.04 -0.29 -17.88
CA GLU A 149 0.54 -1.29 -18.82
C GLU A 149 1.56 -2.41 -19.08
N ARG A 150 2.86 -2.07 -19.09
CA ARG A 150 3.95 -2.96 -18.64
C ARG A 150 4.00 -4.35 -19.26
#